data_AF-A0A525LB34-F1
#
_entry.id   AF-A0A525LB34-F1
#
_cell.length_a   1.000
_cell.length_b   1.000
_cell.length_c   1.000
_cell.angle_alpha   90.00
_cell.angle_beta   90.00
_cell.angle_gamma   90.00
#
_symmetry.space_group_name_H-M   'P 1'
#
loop_
_entity.id
_entity.type
_entity.pdbx_description
1 polymer ?
#
loop_
_entity_poly.entity_id
_entity_poly.type
_entity_poly.pdbx_seq_one_letter_code
_entity_poly.pdbx_strand_id
1 'polypeptide(L)'
;MKFVTPTAVELAGLRADPLIFEQELDVRPEVAASLERALGFRAGRAYWRSAQGHLFAIELGDFGRGRPSMAIVSAFWPRYEPRPLDDTAIDDELELFLLWMAEVCDGLDPEDLKWTLARTPRHRARQG
;
A
#
# COMPACT_ATOMS: atom_id res chain seq x y z
N MET A 1 -0.25 -8.50 7.43
CA MET A 1 0.23 -8.59 6.02
C MET A 1 1.23 -9.71 5.86
N LYS A 2 1.29 -10.39 4.72
CA LYS A 2 2.38 -11.33 4.38
C LYS A 2 3.24 -10.75 3.25
N PHE A 3 4.44 -10.30 3.58
CA PHE A 3 5.38 -9.79 2.59
C PHE A 3 6.09 -10.92 1.84
N VAL A 4 6.49 -10.63 0.59
CA VAL A 4 7.14 -11.56 -0.33
C VAL A 4 8.37 -10.91 -0.97
N THR A 5 9.20 -11.72 -1.62
CA THR A 5 10.34 -11.26 -2.40
C THR A 5 10.16 -11.71 -3.85
N PRO A 6 9.66 -10.82 -4.74
CA PRO A 6 9.57 -11.12 -6.17
C PRO A 6 10.96 -11.37 -6.76
N THR A 7 11.03 -12.23 -7.77
CA THR A 7 12.30 -12.46 -8.47
C THR A 7 12.64 -11.29 -9.41
N ALA A 8 13.91 -11.11 -9.73
CA ALA A 8 14.32 -10.10 -10.71
C ALA A 8 13.67 -10.31 -12.09
N VAL A 9 13.49 -11.58 -12.50
CA VAL A 9 12.84 -11.94 -13.77
C VAL A 9 11.37 -11.51 -13.77
N GLU A 10 10.66 -11.76 -12.69
CA GLU A 10 9.28 -11.30 -12.53
C GLU A 10 9.18 -9.78 -12.62
N LEU A 11 10.00 -9.05 -11.84
CA LEU A 11 9.98 -7.59 -11.82
C LEU A 11 10.35 -6.98 -13.19
N ALA A 12 11.22 -7.65 -13.96
CA ALA A 12 11.56 -7.22 -15.31
C ALA A 12 10.34 -7.28 -16.26
N GLY A 13 9.44 -8.25 -16.07
CA GLY A 13 8.20 -8.37 -16.84
C GLY A 13 7.12 -7.35 -16.45
N LEU A 14 7.30 -6.64 -15.33
CA LEU A 14 6.31 -5.74 -14.76
C LEU A 14 6.73 -4.27 -14.88
N ARG A 15 5.74 -3.38 -14.87
CA ARG A 15 5.89 -1.94 -14.68
C ARG A 15 5.19 -1.56 -13.37
N ALA A 16 5.91 -0.85 -12.50
CA ALA A 16 5.30 -0.20 -11.36
C ALA A 16 4.41 0.94 -11.86
N ASP A 17 3.14 0.91 -11.48
CA ASP A 17 2.25 2.04 -11.59
C ASP A 17 2.13 2.61 -10.18
N PRO A 18 2.71 3.79 -9.90
CA PRO A 18 2.54 4.43 -8.61
C PRO A 18 1.06 4.70 -8.45
N LEU A 19 0.46 3.91 -7.59
CA LEU A 19 -0.96 3.81 -7.43
C LEU A 19 -1.30 4.29 -6.04
N ILE A 20 -2.20 5.28 -6.01
CA ILE A 20 -3.30 5.31 -5.04
C ILE A 20 -2.93 5.79 -3.61
N PHE A 21 -1.67 5.92 -3.21
CA PHE A 21 -1.35 6.60 -1.94
C PHE A 21 0.11 7.07 -1.91
N GLU A 22 0.30 8.39 -1.92
CA GLU A 22 1.55 9.05 -1.52
C GLU A 22 1.28 9.70 -0.17
N GLN A 23 2.03 9.30 0.85
CA GLN A 23 1.88 9.85 2.19
C GLN A 23 3.16 10.56 2.60
N GLU A 24 3.08 11.88 2.72
CA GLU A 24 4.05 12.68 3.44
C GLU A 24 4.04 12.23 4.91
N LEU A 25 5.17 11.71 5.39
CA LEU A 25 5.32 11.18 6.75
C LEU A 25 5.96 12.20 7.69
N ASP A 26 6.57 13.27 7.18
CA ASP A 26 7.17 14.32 8.03
C ASP A 26 6.14 15.01 8.93
N VAL A 27 4.87 15.06 8.48
CA VAL A 27 3.73 15.60 9.25
C VAL A 27 3.06 14.56 10.17
N ARG A 28 3.47 13.29 10.11
CA ARG A 28 2.94 12.16 10.88
C ARG A 28 4.07 11.27 11.41
N PRO A 29 4.95 11.81 12.28
CA PRO A 29 6.16 11.10 12.73
C PRO A 29 5.88 9.79 13.47
N GLU A 30 4.72 9.66 14.12
CA GLU A 30 4.25 8.43 14.76
C GLU A 30 3.96 7.31 13.76
N VAL A 31 3.40 7.67 12.59
CA VAL A 31 3.16 6.74 11.49
C VAL A 31 4.48 6.33 10.86
N ALA A 32 5.41 7.28 10.67
CA ALA A 32 6.76 7.00 10.17
C ALA A 32 7.50 5.95 11.03
N ALA A 33 7.53 6.17 12.34
CA ALA A 33 8.19 5.27 13.29
C ALA A 33 7.51 3.89 13.33
N SER A 34 6.19 3.85 13.24
CA SER A 34 5.43 2.61 13.19
C SER A 34 5.70 1.79 11.93
N LEU A 35 5.77 2.44 10.77
CA LEU A 35 6.09 1.79 9.50
C LEU A 35 7.54 1.29 9.48
N GLU A 36 8.51 2.08 9.95
CA GLU A 36 9.91 1.63 10.08
C GLU A 36 10.00 0.38 10.96
N ARG A 37 9.28 0.36 12.08
CA ARG A 37 9.18 -0.78 13.00
C ARG A 37 8.51 -1.99 12.34
N ALA A 38 7.37 -1.79 11.66
CA ALA A 38 6.58 -2.86 11.08
C ALA A 38 7.25 -3.51 9.85
N LEU A 39 7.98 -2.72 9.06
CA LEU A 39 8.68 -3.18 7.86
C LEU A 39 10.12 -3.62 8.14
N GLY A 40 10.71 -3.17 9.25
CA GLY A 40 12.07 -3.50 9.66
C GLY A 40 13.16 -2.76 8.87
N PHE A 41 12.79 -1.73 8.10
CA PHE A 41 13.72 -0.88 7.37
C PHE A 41 13.21 0.55 7.33
N ARG A 42 14.15 1.49 7.20
CA ARG A 42 13.87 2.92 7.13
C ARG A 42 13.64 3.42 5.70
N ALA A 43 14.44 2.91 4.78
CA ALA A 43 14.33 3.21 3.36
C ALA A 43 14.47 1.91 2.58
N GLY A 44 13.68 1.77 1.52
CA GLY A 44 13.59 0.53 0.75
C GLY A 44 12.15 0.16 0.49
N ARG A 45 11.93 -1.07 0.02
CA ARG A 45 10.65 -1.50 -0.51
C ARG A 45 10.28 -2.90 -0.01
N ALA A 46 9.03 -3.04 0.43
CA ALA A 46 8.41 -4.31 0.74
C ALA A 46 7.32 -4.63 -0.28
N TYR A 47 7.17 -5.90 -0.63
CA TYR A 47 6.19 -6.37 -1.60
C TYR A 47 5.19 -7.30 -0.96
N TRP A 48 3.93 -7.27 -1.40
CA TRP A 48 2.92 -8.27 -1.04
C TRP A 48 2.10 -8.66 -2.25
N ARG A 49 1.43 -9.81 -2.15
CA ARG A 49 0.41 -10.22 -3.12
C ARG A 49 -0.97 -10.11 -2.50
N SER A 50 -1.93 -9.64 -3.29
CA SER A 50 -3.35 -9.77 -2.95
C SER A 50 -3.81 -11.23 -3.09
N ALA A 51 -5.05 -11.49 -2.68
CA ALA A 51 -5.66 -12.83 -2.80
C ALA A 51 -5.84 -13.25 -4.28
N GLN A 52 -5.96 -12.29 -5.18
CA GLN A 52 -6.11 -12.47 -6.63
C GLN A 52 -4.76 -12.54 -7.35
N GLY A 53 -3.65 -12.32 -6.62
CA GLY A 53 -2.29 -12.49 -7.12
C GLY A 53 -1.61 -11.23 -7.64
N HIS A 54 -2.30 -10.08 -7.65
CA HIS A 54 -1.70 -8.79 -7.99
C HIS A 54 -0.53 -8.48 -7.06
N LEU A 55 0.57 -8.01 -7.65
CA LEU A 55 1.75 -7.61 -6.90
C LEU A 55 1.63 -6.14 -6.54
N PHE A 56 1.87 -5.84 -5.28
CA PHE A 56 1.93 -4.49 -4.74
C PHE A 56 3.26 -4.25 -4.03
N ALA A 57 3.58 -2.99 -3.81
CA ALA A 57 4.69 -2.60 -2.96
C ALA A 57 4.37 -1.34 -2.15
N ILE A 58 5.05 -1.24 -1.01
CA ILE A 58 5.21 -0.02 -0.22
C ILE A 58 6.69 0.30 -0.22
N GLU A 59 7.02 1.52 -0.63
CA GLU A 59 8.36 2.07 -0.60
C GLU A 59 8.46 3.17 0.44
N LEU A 60 9.44 3.06 1.33
CA LEU A 60 9.80 4.11 2.29
C LEU A 60 11.02 4.86 1.77
N GLY A 61 10.99 6.19 1.87
CA GLY A 61 12.13 7.06 1.61
C GLY A 61 12.56 7.82 2.86
N ASP A 62 13.86 7.88 3.15
CA ASP A 62 14.47 8.78 4.15
C ASP A 62 15.29 9.84 3.42
N PHE A 63 14.81 11.08 3.43
CA PHE A 63 15.47 12.23 2.80
C PHE A 63 16.31 13.05 3.79
N GLY A 64 16.91 12.39 4.79
CA GLY A 64 17.88 12.99 5.72
C GLY A 64 17.27 13.40 7.06
N ARG A 65 16.15 12.80 7.46
CA ARG A 65 15.45 13.11 8.73
C ARG A 65 15.71 12.06 9.83
N GLY A 66 16.41 10.98 9.50
CA GLY A 66 16.69 9.88 10.44
C GLY A 66 15.47 9.01 10.74
N ARG A 67 14.43 9.10 9.89
CA ARG A 67 13.19 8.32 9.89
C ARG A 67 12.60 8.34 8.47
N PRO A 68 11.64 7.47 8.15
CA PRO A 68 10.91 7.58 6.89
C PRO A 68 10.22 8.94 6.79
N SER A 69 10.41 9.64 5.67
CA SER A 69 9.78 10.92 5.34
C SER A 69 8.70 10.78 4.28
N MET A 70 8.70 9.69 3.53
CA MET A 70 7.73 9.41 2.47
C MET A 70 7.35 7.93 2.44
N ALA A 71 6.08 7.63 2.16
CA ALA A 71 5.62 6.30 1.76
C ALA A 71 4.91 6.37 0.41
N ILE A 72 5.32 5.51 -0.53
CA ILE A 72 4.70 5.36 -1.86
C ILE A 72 4.17 3.93 -1.99
N VAL A 73 2.87 3.81 -2.27
CA VAL A 73 2.26 2.53 -2.64
C VAL A 73 2.22 2.37 -4.16
N SER A 74 2.49 1.18 -4.66
CA SER A 74 2.45 0.87 -6.10
C SER A 74 1.78 -0.47 -6.32
N ALA A 75 1.05 -0.62 -7.43
CA ALA A 75 0.72 -1.93 -7.98
C ALA A 75 1.49 -2.15 -9.28
N PHE A 76 1.61 -3.42 -9.68
CA PHE A 76 2.45 -3.83 -10.80
C PHE A 76 1.62 -4.48 -11.90
N TRP A 77 1.83 -4.03 -13.14
CA TRP A 77 1.17 -4.53 -14.35
C TRP A 77 2.17 -5.15 -15.32
N PRO A 78 1.74 -6.03 -16.24
CA PRO A 78 2.57 -6.40 -17.38
C PRO A 78 3.10 -5.16 -18.08
N ARG A 79 4.42 -5.12 -18.31
CA ARG A 79 5.16 -3.90 -18.68
C ARG A 79 4.60 -3.15 -19.90
N TYR A 80 4.02 -3.89 -20.83
CA TYR A 80 3.54 -3.36 -22.12
C TYR A 80 2.01 -3.32 -22.22
N GLU A 81 1.29 -3.71 -21.17
CA GLU A 81 -0.16 -3.64 -21.14
C GLU A 81 -0.60 -2.33 -20.47
N PRO A 82 -1.64 -1.66 -21.00
CA PRO A 82 -2.23 -0.53 -20.31
C PRO A 82 -2.84 -0.98 -18.99
N ARG A 83 -2.85 -0.10 -17.98
CA ARG A 83 -3.61 -0.34 -16.76
C ARG A 83 -5.09 -0.51 -17.14
N PRO A 84 -5.77 -1.57 -16.70
CA PRO A 84 -7.20 -1.69 -16.94
C PRO A 84 -7.95 -0.57 -16.20
N LEU A 85 -8.77 0.17 -16.94
CA LEU A 85 -9.48 1.36 -16.44
C LEU A 85 -10.58 1.03 -15.43
N ASP A 86 -11.04 -0.22 -15.45
CA ASP A 86 -12.17 -0.76 -14.70
C ASP A 86 -11.74 -1.84 -13.71
N ASP A 87 -10.43 -1.94 -13.40
CA ASP A 87 -9.93 -2.91 -12.42
C ASP A 87 -10.29 -2.47 -11.00
N THR A 88 -11.59 -2.59 -10.74
CA THR A 88 -12.17 -2.37 -9.44
C THR A 88 -11.48 -3.32 -8.44
N ALA A 89 -11.07 -4.53 -8.79
CA ALA A 89 -10.49 -5.48 -7.83
C ALA A 89 -9.31 -4.89 -7.04
N ILE A 90 -8.53 -3.98 -7.64
CA ILE A 90 -7.42 -3.27 -6.96
C ILE A 90 -7.89 -2.56 -5.68
N ASP A 91 -9.00 -1.81 -5.71
CA ASP A 91 -9.40 -1.05 -4.51
C ASP A 91 -9.82 -1.98 -3.37
N ASP A 92 -10.37 -3.16 -3.68
CA ASP A 92 -10.70 -4.17 -2.66
C ASP A 92 -9.47 -4.79 -2.04
N GLU A 93 -8.49 -5.03 -2.89
CA GLU A 93 -7.22 -5.62 -2.47
C GLU A 93 -6.40 -4.65 -1.64
N LEU A 94 -6.55 -3.35 -1.91
CA LEU A 94 -5.96 -2.28 -1.09
C LEU A 94 -6.67 -2.11 0.26
N GLU A 95 -7.94 -2.48 0.39
CA GLU A 95 -8.67 -2.39 1.66
C GLU A 95 -7.93 -3.14 2.79
N LEU A 96 -7.45 -4.35 2.50
CA LEU A 96 -6.66 -5.15 3.44
C LEU A 96 -5.33 -4.47 3.82
N PHE A 97 -4.72 -3.76 2.89
CA PHE A 97 -3.51 -2.98 3.17
C PHE A 97 -3.80 -1.79 4.07
N LEU A 98 -4.88 -1.05 3.81
CA LEU A 98 -5.27 0.09 4.64
C LEU A 98 -5.59 -0.37 6.07
N LEU A 99 -6.34 -1.47 6.21
CA LEU A 99 -6.65 -2.06 7.52
C LEU A 99 -5.39 -2.48 8.26
N TRP A 100 -4.46 -3.15 7.58
CA TRP A 100 -3.17 -3.48 8.16
C TRP A 100 -2.38 -2.24 8.60
N MET A 101 -2.36 -1.15 7.81
CA MET A 101 -1.72 0.09 8.24
C MET A 101 -2.37 0.65 9.51
N ALA A 102 -3.69 0.66 9.59
CA ALA A 102 -4.39 1.12 10.79
C ALA A 102 -4.10 0.26 12.02
N GLU A 103 -3.85 -1.05 11.84
CA GLU A 103 -3.49 -1.96 12.93
C GLU A 103 -2.05 -1.76 13.44
N VAL A 104 -1.11 -1.44 12.56
CA VAL A 104 0.32 -1.36 12.94
C VAL A 104 0.82 0.05 13.22
N CYS A 105 0.10 1.08 12.75
CA CYS A 105 0.50 2.47 12.89
C CYS A 105 -0.22 3.17 14.02
N ASP A 106 0.58 3.72 14.94
CA ASP A 106 0.12 4.65 15.94
C ASP A 106 -0.56 5.87 15.27
N GLY A 107 -1.66 6.37 15.84
CA GLY A 107 -2.40 7.53 15.30
C GLY A 107 -3.37 7.22 14.15
N LEU A 108 -3.56 5.95 13.81
CA LEU A 108 -4.65 5.47 12.97
C LEU A 108 -5.58 4.58 13.80
N ASP A 109 -6.90 4.72 13.60
CA ASP A 109 -7.90 3.87 14.26
C ASP A 109 -8.50 2.89 13.22
N PRO A 110 -8.35 1.56 13.41
CA PRO A 110 -8.97 0.56 12.55
C PRO A 110 -10.49 0.70 12.45
N GLU A 111 -11.18 1.11 13.51
CA GLU A 111 -12.64 1.25 13.50
C GLU A 111 -13.08 2.48 12.69
N ASP A 112 -12.36 3.60 12.77
CA ASP A 112 -12.59 4.78 11.92
C ASP A 112 -12.37 4.45 10.44
N LEU A 113 -11.34 3.66 10.14
CA LEU A 113 -11.07 3.21 8.79
C LEU A 113 -12.20 2.30 8.27
N LYS A 114 -12.62 1.28 9.04
CA LYS A 114 -13.76 0.42 8.69
C LYS A 114 -15.04 1.24 8.47
N TRP A 115 -15.30 2.20 9.36
CA TRP A 115 -16.44 3.11 9.27
C TRP A 115 -16.40 3.94 7.97
N THR A 116 -15.21 4.40 7.56
CA THR A 116 -15.00 5.16 6.33
C THR A 116 -15.19 4.28 5.09
N LEU A 117 -14.58 3.09 5.08
CA LEU A 117 -14.66 2.12 3.97
C LEU A 117 -16.12 1.73 3.68
N ALA A 118 -16.90 1.44 4.72
CA ALA A 118 -18.33 1.10 4.60
C ALA A 118 -19.18 2.19 3.94
N ARG A 119 -18.69 3.44 3.88
CA ARG A 119 -19.40 4.59 3.31
C ARG A 119 -18.94 4.98 1.92
N THR A 120 -17.91 4.34 1.39
CA THR A 120 -17.48 4.56 0.02
C THR A 120 -18.62 4.18 -0.95
N PRO A 121 -18.79 4.89 -2.09
CA PRO A 121 -19.81 4.56 -3.10
C PRO A 121 -19.75 3.08 -3.51
N ARG A 122 -18.53 2.54 -3.52
CA ARG A 122 -18.20 1.16 -3.84
C ARG A 122 -18.79 0.15 -2.84
N HIS A 123 -18.61 0.36 -1.55
CA HIS A 123 -19.16 -0.55 -0.54
C HIS A 123 -20.70 -0.52 -0.50
N ARG A 124 -21.30 0.63 -0.83
CA ARG A 124 -22.76 0.75 -0.98
C ARG A 124 -23.30 0.00 -2.20
N ALA A 125 -22.57 0.02 -3.32
CA ALA A 125 -22.95 -0.69 -4.55
C ALA A 125 -22.95 -2.23 -4.40
N ARG A 126 -22.32 -2.78 -3.36
CA ARG A 126 -22.30 -4.22 -3.06
C ARG A 126 -23.43 -4.71 -2.17
N GLN A 127 -24.09 -3.80 -1.47
CA GLN A 127 -25.13 -4.11 -0.49
C GLN A 127 -26.55 -3.96 -1.03
N GLY A 128 -26.71 -3.37 -2.22
CA GLY A 128 -27.98 -3.25 -2.95
C GLY A 128 -28.05 -4.24 -4.10
#